data_AF-A0A3R9FKK9-F1
#
_entry.id   AF-A0A3R9FKK9-F1
#
_cell.length_a   1.000
_cell.length_b   1.000
_cell.length_c   1.000
_cell.angle_alpha   90.00
_cell.angle_beta   90.00
_cell.angle_gamma   90.00
#
_symmetry.space_group_name_H-M   'P 1'
#
loop_
_entity.id
_entity.type
_entity.pdbx_description
1 polymer ?
#
loop_
_entity_poly.entity_id
_entity_poly.type
_entity_poly.pdbx_seq_one_letter_code
_entity_poly.pdbx_strand_id
1 'polypeptide(L)' 'MANVSRAIVLLRERVKARQEGDTTKMAELNKAIEACQPFVWQVQQALKVNGDGMTLFSITPSWVKARLSRRAS' A
#
# COMPACT_ATOMS: atom_id res chain seq x y z
N MET A 1 6.13 -12.32 7.08
CA MET A 1 4.87 -12.81 6.51
C MET A 1 4.18 -11.68 5.75
N ALA A 2 3.65 -11.93 4.55
CA ALA A 2 2.94 -10.92 3.75
C ALA A 2 1.54 -10.64 4.31
N ASN A 3 1.17 -9.36 4.44
CA ASN A 3 -0.15 -8.93 4.89
C ASN A 3 -0.39 -7.45 4.51
N VAL A 4 -1.59 -6.95 4.76
CA VAL A 4 -1.98 -5.55 4.45
C VAL A 4 -1.10 -4.53 5.19
N SER A 5 -0.75 -4.78 6.45
CA SER A 5 0.12 -3.88 7.23
C SER A 5 1.49 -3.73 6.58
N ARG A 6 2.11 -4.84 6.18
CA ARG A 6 3.39 -4.88 5.48
C ARG A 6 3.28 -4.19 4.13
N ALA A 7 2.21 -4.42 3.38
CA ALA A 7 1.99 -3.75 2.09
C ALA A 7 1.91 -2.22 2.24
N ILE A 8 1.20 -1.71 3.25
CA ILE A 8 1.13 -0.28 3.55
C ILE A 8 2.52 0.29 3.86
N VAL A 9 3.30 -0.40 4.71
CA VAL A 9 4.67 0.02 5.06
C VAL A 9 5.56 0.07 3.83
N LEU A 10 5.61 -1.00 3.04
CA LEU A 10 6.45 -1.08 1.84
C LEU A 10 6.10 0.02 0.82
N LEU A 11 4.80 0.30 0.65
CA LEU A 11 4.36 1.37 -0.24
C LEU A 11 4.79 2.76 0.28
N ARG A 12 4.71 3.01 1.60
CA ARG A 12 5.18 4.27 2.21
C ARG A 12 6.68 4.43 2.04
N GLU A 13 7.44 3.38 2.31
CA GLU A 13 8.90 3.38 2.17
C GLU A 13 9.32 3.62 0.72
N ARG A 14 8.60 3.05 -0.26
CA ARG A 14 8.87 3.30 -1.68
C ARG A 14 8.65 4.76 -2.05
N VAL A 15 7.62 5.40 -1.51
CA VAL A 15 7.37 6.83 -1.71
C VAL A 15 8.50 7.67 -1.11
N LYS A 16 8.97 7.34 0.10
CA LYS A 16 10.11 8.02 0.73
C LYS A 16 11.40 7.85 -0.07
N ALA A 17 11.74 6.62 -0.45
CA ALA A 17 12.93 6.34 -1.26
C ALA A 17 12.90 7.12 -2.60
N ARG A 18 11.72 7.24 -3.21
CA ARG A 18 11.54 8.09 -4.42
C ARG A 18 11.77 9.58 -4.13
N GLN A 19 11.30 10.09 -3.00
CA GLN A 19 11.51 11.50 -2.61
C GLN A 19 12.98 11.78 -2.28
N GLU A 20 13.68 10.80 -1.70
CA GLU A 20 15.11 10.86 -1.37
C GLU A 20 16.01 10.63 -2.60
N GLY A 21 15.46 10.14 -3.72
CA GLY A 21 16.23 9.78 -4.91
C GLY A 21 17.05 8.49 -4.76
N ASP A 22 16.75 7.65 -3.76
CA ASP A 22 17.46 6.40 -3.49
C ASP A 22 16.98 5.27 -4.42
N THR A 23 17.64 5.17 -5.57
CA THR A 23 17.31 4.18 -6.61
C THR A 23 17.58 2.74 -6.17
N THR A 24 18.57 2.52 -5.30
CA THR A 24 18.93 1.19 -4.80
C THR A 24 17.83 0.65 -3.91
N LYS A 25 17.41 1.45 -2.93
CA LYS A 25 16.31 1.11 -2.02
C LYS A 25 14.99 0.98 -2.76
N MET A 26 14.75 1.79 -3.79
CA MET A 26 13.58 1.60 -4.66
C MET A 26 13.56 0.23 -5.34
N ALA A 27 14.70 -0.26 -5.84
CA ALA A 27 14.78 -1.57 -6.49
C ALA A 27 14.51 -2.72 -5.50
N GLU A 28 15.05 -2.63 -4.28
CA GLU A 28 14.79 -3.61 -3.21
C GLU A 28 13.32 -3.62 -2.79
N LEU A 29 12.74 -2.43 -2.58
CA LEU A 29 11.34 -2.28 -2.20
C LEU A 29 10.40 -2.80 -3.30
N ASN A 30 10.74 -2.63 -4.58
CA ASN A 30 9.94 -3.19 -5.67
C ASN A 30 9.86 -4.73 -5.59
N LYS A 31 10.98 -5.42 -5.32
CA LYS A 31 10.99 -6.88 -5.12
C LYS A 31 10.14 -7.28 -3.90
N ALA A 32 10.28 -6.54 -2.80
CA ALA A 32 9.50 -6.80 -1.58
C ALA A 32 7.99 -6.56 -1.79
N ILE A 33 7.62 -5.56 -2.59
CA ILE A 33 6.24 -5.25 -2.98
C ILE A 33 5.66 -6.37 -3.83
N GLU A 34 6.42 -6.88 -4.80
CA GLU A 34 6.02 -8.00 -5.64
C GLU A 34 5.79 -9.27 -4.80
N ALA A 35 6.71 -9.59 -3.89
CA ALA A 35 6.56 -10.70 -2.94
C ALA A 35 5.42 -10.49 -1.91
N CYS A 36 4.91 -9.27 -1.77
CA CYS A 36 3.81 -8.93 -0.86
C CYS A 36 2.44 -8.88 -1.58
N GLN A 37 2.37 -9.29 -2.85
CA GLN A 37 1.10 -9.57 -3.50
C GLN A 37 0.38 -10.73 -2.81
N PRO A 38 -0.98 -10.73 -2.77
CA PRO A 38 -1.91 -9.78 -3.38
C PRO A 38 -2.25 -8.55 -2.50
N PHE A 39 -1.64 -8.41 -1.32
CA PHE A 39 -2.02 -7.38 -0.35
C PHE A 39 -1.70 -5.96 -0.83
N VAL A 40 -0.66 -5.80 -1.65
CA VAL A 40 -0.36 -4.52 -2.32
C VAL A 40 -1.51 -4.11 -3.23
N TRP A 41 -2.03 -5.05 -4.04
CA TRP A 41 -3.18 -4.79 -4.89
C TRP A 41 -4.39 -4.36 -4.06
N GLN A 42 -4.68 -5.02 -2.94
CA GLN A 42 -5.78 -4.64 -2.03
C GLN A 42 -5.67 -3.19 -1.55
N VAL A 43 -4.48 -2.76 -1.11
CA VAL A 43 -4.22 -1.37 -0.67
C VAL A 43 -4.44 -0.39 -1.82
N GLN A 44 -3.91 -0.69 -3.01
CA GLN A 44 -4.06 0.16 -4.18
C GLN A 44 -5.53 0.28 -4.62
N GLN A 45 -6.29 -0.82 -4.60
CA GLN A 45 -7.72 -0.80 -4.93
C GLN A 45 -8.52 0.02 -3.93
N ALA A 46 -8.28 -0.13 -2.63
CA ALA A 46 -8.95 0.65 -1.59
C ALA A 46 -8.69 2.16 -1.75
N LEU A 47 -7.45 2.54 -2.09
CA LEU A 47 -7.09 3.94 -2.36
C LEU A 47 -7.70 4.48 -3.67
N LYS A 48 -7.85 3.66 -4.72
CA LYS A 48 -8.47 4.09 -5.98
C LYS A 48 -9.94 4.48 -5.83
N VAL A 49 -10.68 3.75 -5.00
CA VAL A 49 -12.09 4.04 -4.72
C VAL A 49 -12.25 4.98 -3.53
N ASN A 50 -11.20 5.65 -3.08
CA ASN A 50 -11.26 6.53 -1.92
C ASN A 50 -12.08 7.81 -2.21
N GLY A 51 -13.18 8.00 -1.47
CA GLY A 51 -13.95 9.25 -1.45
C GLY A 51 -13.73 10.08 -0.17
N ASP A 52 -12.96 9.56 0.78
CA ASP A 52 -12.85 10.08 2.15
C ASP A 52 -11.61 10.98 2.34
N GLY A 53 -10.92 11.38 1.26
CA GLY A 53 -9.69 12.18 1.32
C GLY A 53 -8.48 11.47 1.96
N MET A 54 -8.57 10.17 2.21
CA MET A 54 -7.49 9.38 2.83
C MET A 54 -6.24 9.29 1.96
N THR A 55 -5.07 9.24 2.57
CA THR A 55 -3.79 9.07 1.88
C THR A 55 -3.11 7.79 2.31
N LEU A 56 -2.11 7.34 1.54
CA LEU A 56 -1.30 6.19 1.91
C LEU A 56 -0.72 6.29 3.34
N PHE A 57 -0.46 7.50 3.83
CA PHE A 57 0.07 7.75 5.17
C PHE A 57 -0.99 7.75 6.29
N SER A 58 -2.27 7.94 5.96
CA SER A 58 -3.36 7.94 6.95
C SER A 58 -4.16 6.64 7.02
N ILE A 59 -4.08 5.78 5.99
CA ILE A 59 -4.82 4.52 5.98
C ILE A 59 -4.26 3.48 6.97
N THR A 60 -5.16 2.62 7.46
CA THR A 60 -4.86 1.47 8.31
C THR A 60 -5.30 0.17 7.63
N PRO A 61 -4.81 -1.00 8.08
CA PRO A 61 -5.27 -2.30 7.55
C PRO A 61 -6.78 -2.49 7.68
N SER A 62 -7.37 -2.04 8.80
CA SER A 62 -8.81 -2.11 9.04
C SER A 62 -9.60 -1.23 8.08
N TRP A 63 -9.09 -0.03 7.77
CA TRP A 63 -9.70 0.86 6.77
C TRP A 63 -9.69 0.22 5.37
N VAL A 64 -8.56 -0.38 4.97
CA VAL A 64 -8.45 -1.08 3.67
C VAL A 64 -9.48 -2.20 3.57
N LYS A 65 -9.62 -3.03 4.62
CA LYS A 65 -10.61 -4.10 4.67
C LYS A 65 -12.04 -3.54 4.56
N ALA A 66 -12.38 -2.54 5.37
CA ALA A 66 -13.70 -1.92 5.35
C ALA A 66 -14.04 -1.33 3.98
N ARG A 67 -13.08 -0.70 3.31
CA ARG A 67 -13.28 -0.11 1.98
C ARG A 67 -13.52 -1.16 0.90
N LEU A 68 -12.78 -2.27 0.93
CA LEU A 68 -12.97 -3.37 -0.02
C LEU A 68 -14.31 -4.08 0.20
N SER A 69 -14.76 -4.24 1.45
CA SER A 69 -16.08 -4.81 1.76
C SER A 69 -17.22 -3.95 1.22
N ARG A 70 -17.15 -2.61 1.36
CA ARG A 70 -18.17 -1.68 0.83
C ARG A 70 -18.27 -1.64 -0.69
N ARG A 71 -17.25 -2.12 -1.40
CA ARG A 71 -17.27 -2.24 -2.87
C ARG A 71 -18.00 -3.51 -3.33
N ALA A 72 -18.02 -4.56 -2.50
CA ALA A 72 -18.61 -5.84 -2.83
C ALA A 72 -20.13 -5.90 -2.55
N SER A 73 -20.67 -4.89 -1.86
CA SER A 73 -22.09 -4.65 -1.62
C SER A 73 -22.67 -3.70 -2.66
#